data_AF-A0A950G0F2-F1
#
_entry.id   AF-A0A950G0F2-F1
#
_cell.length_a   1.000
_cell.length_b   1.000
_cell.length_c   1.000
_cell.angle_alpha   90.00
_cell.angle_beta   90.00
_cell.angle_gamma   90.00
#
_symmetry.space_group_name_H-M   'P 1'
#
loop_
_entity.id
_entity.type
_entity.pdbx_description
1 polymer ?
#
loop_
_entity_poly.entity_id
_entity_poly.type
_entity_poly.pdbx_seq_one_letter_code
_entity_poly.pdbx_strand_id
1 'polypeptide(L)'
;MKWFISVSVAAILFSSCAQLSTVKNVKPAPPSIGTVSPASLPTERDQRANPEAALSRYLAIAAKAWADLGRDPSNGGTLQIYNYSVGRVVSLVQETGKLPRAGAAIIGTGPNTYKLTYGSDIQFVADPRNVHLISADEMAIAGKNYSSRVRRAGIGAPVLVQTDAPVERAREQFLSSGRLYYGMTAVMDFQGAQVRLLIKDPLASDRVVVAGHDFPLAADFSIGPAAVLAKNRPQRLGFIRMIRPARYADTALLARLQPYDPNKIPVLMTHGLQDSPATWAPLINQLRTDPEINKRYQFWVYSYPSGYPFPYSAMLLREELDRIAKTYPHHKKIVLIGHSMGGLVSRLMVTDSGMTFWDCYFGKPPDQVPLDAKDKQLLESALIFQHRPDVSRVIFFSTPHRGAGLATNWIGRIGIALIRLPENMLSVGVTATKFLITPGNSARKPHFPTSIDTLSPYNPFVKTMNTLPIADHIPYHSVIGDRGRGDTPNSSDGVVPYWSSHLEGAQSERIVPSGHSSHQNKEGMEEADRILRLNLSASYVSTGKAARRNLTLPAFGRGGLVRAAQ
;
A
#
# COMPACT_ATOMS: atom_id res chain seq x y z
N MET A 1 -15.09 48.17 -10.97
CA MET A 1 -15.61 46.84 -11.35
C MET A 1 -14.50 45.78 -11.56
N LYS A 2 -13.47 45.73 -10.68
CA LYS A 2 -12.30 44.83 -10.80
C LYS A 2 -11.94 44.10 -9.48
N TRP A 3 -12.83 44.10 -8.49
CA TRP A 3 -12.56 43.53 -7.15
C TRP A 3 -13.54 42.42 -6.71
N PHE A 4 -14.46 41.98 -7.58
CA PHE A 4 -15.48 40.99 -7.24
C PHE A 4 -15.28 39.59 -7.87
N ILE A 5 -14.20 39.36 -8.64
CA ILE A 5 -13.97 38.07 -9.31
C ILE A 5 -12.98 37.16 -8.53
N SER A 6 -12.19 37.70 -7.61
CA SER A 6 -11.13 36.93 -6.92
C SER A 6 -11.61 36.05 -5.75
N VAL A 7 -12.84 36.24 -5.26
CA VAL A 7 -13.37 35.45 -4.12
C VAL A 7 -14.16 34.22 -4.59
N SER A 8 -14.74 34.26 -5.79
CA SER A 8 -15.60 33.18 -6.30
C SER A 8 -14.82 31.99 -6.88
N VAL A 9 -13.58 32.18 -7.34
CA VAL A 9 -12.73 31.08 -7.85
C VAL A 9 -12.09 30.27 -6.72
N ALA A 10 -11.83 30.90 -5.57
CA ALA A 10 -11.37 30.19 -4.38
C ALA A 10 -12.46 29.24 -3.84
N ALA A 11 -13.74 29.65 -3.91
CA ALA A 11 -14.86 28.85 -3.39
C ALA A 11 -15.20 27.61 -4.26
N ILE A 12 -14.88 27.62 -5.56
CA ILE A 12 -15.20 26.51 -6.48
C ILE A 12 -14.11 25.42 -6.51
N LEU A 13 -12.88 25.72 -6.09
CA LEU A 13 -11.81 24.71 -5.89
C LEU A 13 -11.87 24.02 -4.53
N PHE A 14 -12.70 24.52 -3.61
CA PHE A 14 -13.10 23.82 -2.38
C PHE A 14 -14.44 23.09 -2.56
N SER A 15 -14.72 22.55 -3.75
CA SER A 15 -15.78 21.55 -3.91
C SER A 15 -15.57 20.48 -2.83
N SER A 16 -16.56 20.32 -1.94
CA SER A 16 -16.50 19.54 -0.71
C SER A 16 -15.49 18.40 -0.76
N CYS A 17 -14.33 18.58 -0.11
CA CYS A 17 -13.34 17.50 0.03
C CYS A 17 -13.92 16.47 0.99
N ALA A 18 -14.79 15.59 0.48
CA ALA A 18 -15.27 14.42 1.19
C ALA A 18 -14.05 13.72 1.80
N GLN A 19 -14.07 13.47 3.10
CA GLN A 19 -12.95 12.81 3.77
C GLN A 19 -12.75 11.42 3.15
N LEU A 20 -11.50 11.10 2.77
CA LEU A 20 -11.17 9.79 2.21
C LEU A 20 -11.46 8.66 3.19
N SER A 21 -11.26 8.94 4.48
CA SER A 21 -11.62 8.10 5.61
C SER A 21 -11.99 8.98 6.81
N THR A 22 -12.97 8.51 7.58
CA THR A 22 -13.33 8.99 8.90
C THR A 22 -13.39 7.79 9.82
N VAL A 23 -12.86 7.97 11.03
CA VAL A 23 -12.92 6.97 12.09
C VAL A 23 -13.54 7.67 13.29
N LYS A 24 -14.66 7.14 13.77
CA LYS A 24 -15.34 7.63 14.97
C LYS A 24 -15.47 6.51 15.98
N ASN A 25 -15.32 6.85 17.25
CA ASN A 25 -15.62 5.91 18.32
C ASN A 25 -17.13 5.67 18.36
N VAL A 26 -17.52 4.40 18.38
CA VAL A 26 -18.91 3.97 18.50
C VAL A 26 -19.04 2.95 19.60
N LYS A 27 -20.26 2.85 20.12
CA LYS A 27 -20.61 1.83 21.10
C LYS A 27 -20.83 0.52 20.38
N PRO A 28 -20.13 -0.56 20.76
CA PRO A 28 -20.35 -1.82 20.10
C PRO A 28 -21.64 -2.46 20.60
N ALA A 29 -22.40 -3.02 19.67
CA ALA A 29 -23.64 -3.70 20.00
C ALA A 29 -23.36 -5.17 20.39
N PRO A 30 -23.96 -5.68 21.48
CA PRO A 30 -23.92 -7.10 21.77
C PRO A 30 -24.62 -7.90 20.68
N PRO A 31 -24.22 -9.16 20.45
CA PRO A 31 -24.85 -10.00 19.44
C PRO A 31 -26.33 -10.27 19.78
N SER A 32 -27.18 -10.25 18.76
CA SER A 32 -28.63 -10.49 18.88
C SER A 32 -28.99 -11.97 18.91
N ILE A 33 -28.04 -12.86 18.55
CA ILE A 33 -28.22 -14.31 18.44
C ILE A 33 -27.22 -14.98 19.37
N GLY A 34 -27.70 -15.79 20.33
CA GLY A 34 -26.84 -16.57 21.22
C GLY A 34 -27.56 -17.08 22.48
N THR A 35 -26.98 -18.10 23.11
CA THR A 35 -27.50 -18.75 24.34
C THR A 35 -27.42 -17.89 25.60
N VAL A 36 -26.72 -16.76 25.52
CA VAL A 36 -26.52 -15.81 26.61
C VAL A 36 -27.48 -14.65 26.37
N SER A 37 -28.49 -14.50 27.24
CA SER A 37 -29.42 -13.37 27.17
C SER A 37 -28.62 -12.06 27.23
N PRO A 38 -28.89 -11.04 26.38
CA PRO A 38 -28.23 -9.74 26.44
C PRO A 38 -28.25 -9.10 27.84
N ALA A 39 -29.23 -9.46 28.68
CA ALA A 39 -29.35 -9.02 30.08
C ALA A 39 -28.23 -9.55 31.01
N SER A 40 -27.50 -10.59 30.61
CA SER A 40 -26.42 -11.20 31.41
C SER A 40 -25.03 -10.64 31.10
N LEU A 41 -24.90 -9.84 30.03
CA LEU A 41 -23.68 -9.09 29.71
C LEU A 41 -23.53 -7.88 30.65
N PRO A 42 -22.31 -7.51 31.06
CA PRO A 42 -22.08 -6.27 31.82
C PRO A 42 -22.60 -5.04 31.08
N THR A 43 -23.46 -4.26 31.73
CA THR A 43 -23.97 -3.00 31.17
C THR A 43 -22.88 -1.93 31.11
N GLU A 44 -23.10 -0.83 30.39
CA GLU A 44 -22.19 0.32 30.43
C GLU A 44 -22.05 0.90 31.83
N ARG A 45 -23.15 0.90 32.60
CA ARG A 45 -23.15 1.37 33.98
C ARG A 45 -22.26 0.46 34.83
N ASP A 46 -22.33 -0.85 34.64
CA ASP A 46 -21.49 -1.82 35.34
C ASP A 46 -20.01 -1.61 35.01
N GLN A 47 -19.69 -1.43 33.72
CA GLN A 47 -18.32 -1.22 33.24
C GLN A 47 -17.70 0.04 33.82
N ARG A 48 -18.45 1.15 33.89
CA ARG A 48 -17.97 2.40 34.50
C ARG A 48 -17.86 2.32 36.01
N ALA A 49 -18.79 1.63 36.66
CA ALA A 49 -18.81 1.53 38.12
C ALA A 49 -17.69 0.63 38.65
N ASN A 50 -17.43 -0.49 37.97
CA ASN A 50 -16.37 -1.43 38.35
C ASN A 50 -15.78 -2.14 37.12
N PRO A 51 -14.79 -1.52 36.44
CA PRO A 51 -14.24 -2.06 35.20
C PRO A 51 -13.50 -3.39 35.39
N GLU A 52 -12.89 -3.64 36.55
CA GLU A 52 -12.22 -4.92 36.83
C GLU A 52 -13.24 -6.06 37.04
N ALA A 53 -14.37 -5.79 37.71
CA ALA A 53 -15.45 -6.78 37.82
C ALA A 53 -16.10 -7.07 36.45
N ALA A 54 -16.29 -6.04 35.62
CA ALA A 54 -16.77 -6.22 34.26
C ALA A 54 -15.79 -7.04 33.40
N LEU A 55 -14.48 -6.77 33.52
CA LEU A 55 -13.43 -7.54 32.85
C LEU A 55 -13.45 -9.02 33.27
N SER A 56 -13.52 -9.32 34.57
CA SER A 56 -13.65 -10.68 35.09
C SER A 56 -14.91 -11.39 34.56
N ARG A 57 -16.05 -10.69 34.47
CA ARG A 57 -17.28 -11.24 33.88
C ARG A 57 -17.12 -11.54 32.39
N TYR A 58 -16.52 -10.66 31.60
CA TYR A 58 -16.28 -10.93 30.18
C TYR A 58 -15.29 -12.09 29.96
N LEU A 59 -14.29 -12.26 30.83
CA LEU A 59 -13.43 -13.45 30.81
C LEU A 59 -14.23 -14.73 31.05
N ALA A 60 -15.16 -14.74 32.02
CA ALA A 60 -16.01 -15.90 32.29
C ALA A 60 -16.96 -16.23 31.14
N ILE A 61 -17.55 -15.21 30.50
CA ILE A 61 -18.41 -15.39 29.33
C ILE A 61 -17.59 -15.92 28.14
N ALA A 62 -16.40 -15.38 27.90
CA ALA A 62 -15.49 -15.88 26.87
C ALA A 62 -15.04 -17.33 27.13
N ALA A 63 -14.73 -17.69 28.39
CA ALA A 63 -14.36 -19.05 28.78
C ALA A 63 -15.50 -20.05 28.54
N LYS A 64 -16.73 -19.69 28.91
CA LYS A 64 -17.91 -20.51 28.63
C LYS A 64 -18.15 -20.68 27.13
N ALA A 65 -18.09 -19.58 26.37
CA ALA A 65 -18.27 -19.62 24.93
C ALA A 65 -17.17 -20.44 24.24
N TRP A 66 -15.91 -20.34 24.70
CA TRP A 66 -14.80 -21.18 24.23
C TRP A 66 -15.06 -22.67 24.50
N ALA A 67 -15.53 -23.03 25.70
CA ALA A 67 -15.85 -24.42 26.04
C ALA A 67 -17.03 -24.97 25.22
N ASP A 68 -18.06 -24.14 25.00
CA ASP A 68 -19.22 -24.51 24.19
C ASP A 68 -18.83 -24.66 22.70
N LEU A 69 -17.93 -23.83 22.17
CA LEU A 69 -17.32 -24.00 20.83
C LEU A 69 -16.45 -25.25 20.72
N GLY A 70 -15.84 -25.71 21.82
CA GLY A 70 -15.14 -26.99 21.86
C GLY A 70 -16.07 -28.19 21.64
N ARG A 71 -17.35 -28.08 22.04
CA ARG A 71 -18.38 -29.11 21.84
C ARG A 71 -19.07 -28.99 20.49
N ASP A 72 -19.37 -27.77 20.07
CA ASP A 72 -20.02 -27.46 18.80
C ASP A 72 -19.34 -26.26 18.13
N PRO A 73 -18.31 -26.48 17.29
CA PRO A 73 -17.60 -25.41 16.60
C PRO A 73 -18.45 -24.73 15.51
N SER A 74 -19.62 -25.28 15.15
CA SER A 74 -20.50 -24.71 14.12
C SER A 74 -21.48 -23.68 14.68
N ASN A 75 -21.55 -23.51 16.01
CA ASN A 75 -22.51 -22.63 16.67
C ASN A 75 -22.17 -21.14 16.45
N GLY A 76 -22.80 -20.54 15.44
CA GLY A 76 -22.60 -19.13 15.09
C GLY A 76 -22.96 -18.13 16.20
N GLY A 77 -23.96 -18.43 17.04
CA GLY A 77 -24.33 -17.57 18.17
C GLY A 77 -23.26 -17.56 19.26
N THR A 78 -22.75 -18.74 19.62
CA THR A 78 -21.62 -18.87 20.56
C THR A 78 -20.36 -18.21 20.02
N LEU A 79 -20.08 -18.34 18.73
CA LEU A 79 -18.95 -17.67 18.07
C LEU A 79 -19.05 -16.14 18.19
N GLN A 80 -20.25 -15.57 17.97
CA GLN A 80 -20.48 -14.13 18.11
C GLN A 80 -20.31 -13.65 19.55
N ILE A 81 -20.82 -14.40 20.54
CA ILE A 81 -20.63 -14.08 21.97
C ILE A 81 -19.15 -14.13 22.35
N TYR A 82 -18.43 -15.15 21.90
CA TYR A 82 -16.99 -15.27 22.10
C TYR A 82 -16.26 -14.06 21.52
N ASN A 83 -16.47 -13.73 20.25
CA ASN A 83 -15.82 -12.59 19.58
C ASN A 83 -16.13 -11.26 20.28
N TYR A 84 -17.39 -11.01 20.65
CA TYR A 84 -17.79 -9.81 21.38
C TYR A 84 -17.12 -9.71 22.75
N SER A 85 -17.08 -10.82 23.49
CA SER A 85 -16.47 -10.87 24.83
C SER A 85 -14.96 -10.66 24.76
N VAL A 86 -14.27 -11.25 23.79
CA VAL A 86 -12.83 -11.03 23.56
C VAL A 86 -12.55 -9.55 23.24
N GLY A 87 -13.39 -8.91 22.41
CA GLY A 87 -13.26 -7.48 22.10
C GLY A 87 -13.39 -6.60 23.36
N ARG A 88 -14.35 -6.91 24.23
CA ARG A 88 -14.49 -6.21 25.53
C ARG A 88 -13.35 -6.47 26.48
N VAL A 89 -12.81 -7.69 26.53
CA VAL A 89 -11.60 -8.01 27.32
C VAL A 89 -10.42 -7.15 26.86
N VAL A 90 -10.19 -7.02 25.54
CA VAL A 90 -9.11 -6.18 24.99
C VAL A 90 -9.22 -4.71 25.43
N SER A 91 -10.43 -4.15 25.45
CA SER A 91 -10.63 -2.76 25.86
C SER A 91 -10.45 -2.57 27.36
N LEU A 92 -11.14 -3.40 28.17
CA LEU A 92 -11.14 -3.28 29.62
C LEU A 92 -9.79 -3.64 30.25
N VAL A 93 -9.04 -4.59 29.67
CA VAL A 93 -7.72 -4.97 30.21
C VAL A 93 -6.71 -3.82 30.12
N GLN A 94 -6.85 -2.96 29.10
CA GLN A 94 -6.03 -1.75 28.99
C GLN A 94 -6.52 -0.63 29.89
N GLU A 95 -7.84 -0.41 29.95
CA GLU A 95 -8.46 0.62 30.80
C GLU A 95 -8.14 0.40 32.28
N THR A 96 -8.14 -0.86 32.72
CA THR A 96 -7.78 -1.26 34.09
C THR A 96 -6.27 -1.31 34.36
N GLY A 97 -5.44 -1.05 33.33
CA GLY A 97 -3.98 -1.17 33.44
C GLY A 97 -3.47 -2.60 33.67
N LYS A 98 -4.32 -3.61 33.45
CA LYS A 98 -4.03 -5.03 33.68
C LYS A 98 -3.48 -5.76 32.45
N LEU A 99 -3.21 -5.06 31.35
CA LEU A 99 -2.56 -5.68 30.19
C LEU A 99 -1.19 -6.22 30.64
N PRO A 100 -0.90 -7.54 30.54
CA PRO A 100 0.26 -8.15 31.20
C PRO A 100 1.62 -7.63 30.69
N ARG A 101 2.16 -6.57 31.29
CA ARG A 101 3.45 -5.94 30.91
C ARG A 101 4.67 -6.80 31.25
N ALA A 102 4.55 -7.70 32.22
CA ALA A 102 5.57 -8.68 32.59
C ALA A 102 4.89 -9.94 33.14
N GLY A 103 5.00 -11.06 32.43
CA GLY A 103 4.44 -12.35 32.86
C GLY A 103 2.91 -12.43 32.75
N ALA A 104 2.21 -12.29 33.87
CA ALA A 104 0.76 -12.49 33.95
C ALA A 104 0.08 -11.44 34.84
N ALA A 105 -1.18 -11.13 34.55
CA ALA A 105 -2.04 -10.32 35.40
C ALA A 105 -3.13 -11.18 36.05
N ILE A 106 -3.43 -10.91 37.32
CA ILE A 106 -4.56 -11.52 38.03
C ILE A 106 -5.77 -10.60 37.90
N ILE A 107 -6.88 -11.18 37.43
CA ILE A 107 -8.14 -10.48 37.16
C ILE A 107 -9.25 -11.07 38.02
N GLY A 108 -9.95 -10.22 38.76
CA GLY A 108 -11.11 -10.61 39.56
C GLY A 108 -10.74 -11.32 40.86
N THR A 109 -11.77 -11.72 41.62
CA THR A 109 -11.65 -12.33 42.94
C THR A 109 -12.55 -13.56 43.08
N GLY A 110 -12.19 -14.46 44.00
CA GLY A 110 -12.98 -15.66 44.32
C GLY A 110 -13.08 -16.65 43.15
N PRO A 111 -14.25 -17.23 42.85
CA PRO A 111 -14.41 -18.27 41.83
C PRO A 111 -14.20 -17.78 40.39
N ASN A 112 -14.17 -16.46 40.16
CA ASN A 112 -13.97 -15.84 38.84
C ASN A 112 -12.58 -15.19 38.71
N THR A 113 -11.58 -15.71 39.43
CA THR A 113 -10.19 -15.27 39.32
C THR A 113 -9.51 -15.92 38.13
N TYR A 114 -8.98 -15.10 37.22
CA TYR A 114 -8.24 -15.54 36.04
C TYR A 114 -6.79 -15.06 36.09
N LYS A 115 -5.86 -15.92 35.65
CA LYS A 115 -4.47 -15.57 35.39
C LYS A 115 -4.29 -15.35 33.90
N LEU A 116 -4.21 -14.08 33.50
CA LEU A 116 -4.14 -13.65 32.12
C LEU A 116 -2.68 -13.46 31.68
N THR A 117 -2.30 -14.09 30.58
CA THR A 117 -1.03 -13.89 29.87
C THR A 117 -1.28 -13.29 28.49
N TYR A 118 -0.25 -12.66 27.92
CA TYR A 118 -0.31 -11.98 26.63
C TYR A 118 0.74 -12.54 25.67
N GLY A 119 0.42 -12.57 24.37
CA GLY A 119 1.39 -12.86 23.33
C GLY A 119 0.94 -12.42 21.95
N SER A 120 1.86 -12.44 20.99
CA SER A 120 1.58 -12.19 19.58
C SER A 120 2.48 -13.05 18.69
N ASP A 121 2.04 -13.30 17.46
CA ASP A 121 2.87 -13.87 16.40
C ASP A 121 3.79 -12.82 15.74
N ILE A 122 3.60 -11.54 16.04
CA ILE A 122 4.48 -10.46 15.60
C ILE A 122 5.37 -9.99 16.76
N GLN A 123 6.70 -10.07 16.57
CA GLN A 123 7.68 -9.82 17.64
C GLN A 123 7.54 -8.45 18.32
N PHE A 124 7.36 -7.36 17.57
CA PHE A 124 7.23 -6.02 18.19
C PHE A 124 5.88 -5.82 18.89
N VAL A 125 4.86 -6.61 18.55
CA VAL A 125 3.56 -6.62 19.22
C VAL A 125 3.60 -7.50 20.46
N ALA A 126 4.52 -8.46 20.54
CA ALA A 126 4.62 -9.38 21.66
C ALA A 126 4.96 -8.70 23.01
N ASP A 127 5.51 -7.48 22.99
CA ASP A 127 5.65 -6.65 24.18
C ASP A 127 4.45 -5.69 24.33
N PRO A 128 3.52 -5.96 25.26
CA PRO A 128 2.31 -5.16 25.42
C PRO A 128 2.56 -3.73 25.91
N ARG A 129 3.79 -3.37 26.30
CA ARG A 129 4.16 -1.99 26.66
C ARG A 129 4.29 -1.07 25.45
N ASN A 130 4.49 -1.64 24.26
CA ASN A 130 4.77 -0.90 23.03
C ASN A 130 3.54 -0.75 22.13
N VAL A 131 2.38 -1.22 22.59
CA VAL A 131 1.16 -1.28 21.79
C VAL A 131 -0.02 -0.68 22.54
N HIS A 132 -0.89 -0.05 21.77
CA HIS A 132 -2.25 0.27 22.19
C HIS A 132 -3.21 -0.48 21.27
N LEU A 133 -4.08 -1.30 21.86
CA LEU A 133 -5.07 -2.10 21.16
C LEU A 133 -6.41 -1.38 21.21
N ILE A 134 -7.13 -1.34 20.10
CA ILE A 134 -8.49 -0.79 20.06
C ILE A 134 -9.37 -1.82 19.39
N SER A 135 -10.46 -2.24 20.03
CA SER A 135 -11.35 -3.21 19.43
C SER A 135 -12.00 -2.61 18.18
N ALA A 136 -12.00 -3.34 17.06
CA ALA A 136 -12.42 -2.76 15.79
C ALA A 136 -13.94 -2.47 15.75
N ASP A 137 -14.74 -3.16 16.57
CA ASP A 137 -16.17 -2.90 16.74
C ASP A 137 -16.48 -1.58 17.49
N GLU A 138 -15.49 -0.98 18.15
CA GLU A 138 -15.56 0.36 18.76
C GLU A 138 -15.29 1.47 17.75
N MET A 139 -15.01 1.12 16.49
CA MET A 139 -14.59 2.06 15.45
C MET A 139 -15.58 2.00 14.29
N ALA A 140 -16.31 3.09 14.04
CA ALA A 140 -17.06 3.27 12.80
C ALA A 140 -16.15 3.89 11.74
N ILE A 141 -16.03 3.20 10.60
CA ILE A 141 -15.30 3.68 9.42
C ILE A 141 -16.32 4.15 8.39
N ALA A 142 -16.10 5.34 7.85
CA ALA A 142 -16.83 5.85 6.70
C ALA A 142 -15.91 6.73 5.83
N GLY A 143 -16.39 7.18 4.67
CA GLY A 143 -15.65 8.06 3.78
C GLY A 143 -15.57 7.51 2.36
N LYS A 144 -15.05 8.33 1.44
CA LYS A 144 -15.07 8.01 0.00
C LYS A 144 -14.44 6.66 -0.35
N ASN A 145 -13.33 6.31 0.30
CA ASN A 145 -12.57 5.08 0.00
C ASN A 145 -12.97 3.89 0.89
N TYR A 146 -13.95 4.07 1.78
CA TYR A 146 -14.44 3.07 2.72
C TYR A 146 -15.96 3.03 2.73
N SER A 147 -16.57 3.08 1.54
CA SER A 147 -18.01 2.85 1.37
C SER A 147 -18.43 1.44 1.82
N SER A 148 -17.50 0.49 1.78
CA SER A 148 -17.64 -0.84 2.38
C SER A 148 -16.46 -1.13 3.30
N ARG A 149 -16.74 -1.82 4.42
CA ARG A 149 -15.75 -2.27 5.38
C ARG A 149 -15.40 -3.72 5.09
N VAL A 150 -14.17 -3.97 4.69
CA VAL A 150 -13.72 -5.29 4.24
C VAL A 150 -13.30 -6.15 5.43
N ARG A 151 -14.01 -7.25 5.63
CA ARG A 151 -13.83 -8.17 6.75
C ARG A 151 -13.84 -9.63 6.30
N ARG A 152 -13.18 -10.47 7.09
CA ARG A 152 -13.31 -11.93 7.03
C ARG A 152 -14.05 -12.39 8.28
N ALA A 153 -15.13 -13.14 8.11
CA ALA A 153 -15.82 -13.80 9.22
C ALA A 153 -14.93 -14.91 9.80
N GLY A 154 -15.04 -15.16 11.10
CA GLY A 154 -14.20 -16.14 11.79
C GLY A 154 -14.19 -15.97 13.30
N ILE A 155 -13.28 -16.68 13.95
CA ILE A 155 -13.05 -16.59 15.40
C ILE A 155 -12.08 -15.46 15.76
N GLY A 156 -12.33 -14.83 16.91
CA GLY A 156 -11.56 -13.72 17.44
C GLY A 156 -12.19 -12.34 17.23
N ALA A 157 -11.73 -11.38 18.01
CA ALA A 157 -12.10 -9.98 17.87
C ALA A 157 -11.04 -9.26 17.02
N PRO A 158 -11.39 -8.71 15.84
CA PRO A 158 -10.48 -7.82 15.12
C PRO A 158 -10.13 -6.60 15.97
N VAL A 159 -8.85 -6.23 16.00
CA VAL A 159 -8.30 -5.11 16.78
C VAL A 159 -7.40 -4.25 15.91
N LEU A 160 -7.39 -2.95 16.16
CA LEU A 160 -6.37 -2.04 15.67
C LEU A 160 -5.22 -2.00 16.67
N VAL A 161 -4.02 -2.39 16.22
CA VAL A 161 -2.77 -2.21 16.95
C VAL A 161 -2.15 -0.89 16.54
N GLN A 162 -1.88 -0.04 17.53
CA GLN A 162 -1.14 1.20 17.39
C GLN A 162 0.20 1.08 18.12
N THR A 163 1.30 1.43 17.48
CA THR A 163 2.61 1.51 18.14
C THR A 163 3.20 2.89 17.99
N ASP A 164 3.84 3.40 19.03
CA ASP A 164 4.63 4.61 18.96
C ASP A 164 6.05 4.27 18.44
N ALA A 165 6.47 4.93 17.38
CA ALA A 165 7.83 4.87 16.87
C ALA A 165 8.40 6.31 16.84
N PRO A 166 9.57 6.58 17.45
CA PRO A 166 10.27 7.85 17.25
C PRO A 166 10.37 8.18 15.75
N VAL A 167 10.19 9.45 15.36
CA VAL A 167 10.07 9.88 13.96
C VAL A 167 11.31 9.51 13.13
N GLU A 168 12.48 9.56 13.74
CA GLU A 168 13.76 9.17 13.15
C GLU A 168 13.75 7.68 12.78
N ARG A 169 13.31 6.82 13.71
CA ARG A 169 13.12 5.38 13.48
C ARG A 169 12.02 5.10 12.46
N ALA A 170 11.01 5.95 12.35
CA ALA A 170 9.93 5.77 11.38
C ALA A 170 10.46 5.80 9.94
N ARG A 171 11.41 6.70 9.61
CA ARG A 171 12.00 6.76 8.26
C ARG A 171 12.91 5.57 7.96
N GLU A 172 13.70 5.13 8.95
CA GLU A 172 14.53 3.92 8.85
C GLU A 172 13.68 2.66 8.65
N GLN A 173 12.49 2.64 9.26
CA GLN A 173 11.55 1.53 9.18
C GLN A 173 10.53 1.66 8.05
N PHE A 174 10.64 2.66 7.17
CA PHE A 174 9.71 2.88 6.06
C PHE A 174 8.25 3.01 6.55
N LEU A 175 8.00 3.83 7.59
CA LEU A 175 6.67 4.12 8.10
C LEU A 175 6.20 5.50 7.62
N SER A 176 4.94 5.60 7.20
CA SER A 176 4.36 6.87 6.73
C SER A 176 4.11 7.89 7.85
N SER A 177 4.23 7.50 9.11
CA SER A 177 4.09 8.36 10.27
C SER A 177 4.88 7.80 11.45
N GLY A 178 5.10 8.59 12.51
CA GLY A 178 5.67 8.13 13.78
C GLY A 178 4.80 7.11 14.54
N ARG A 179 3.74 6.57 13.91
CA ARG A 179 2.95 5.46 14.43
C ARG A 179 2.66 4.44 13.33
N LEU A 180 2.72 3.17 13.70
CA LEU A 180 2.16 2.10 12.88
C LEU A 180 0.70 1.86 13.30
N TYR A 181 -0.18 1.74 12.32
CA TYR A 181 -1.59 1.35 12.51
C TYR A 181 -1.81 0.05 11.75
N TYR A 182 -2.03 -1.03 12.49
CA TYR A 182 -2.10 -2.36 11.89
C TYR A 182 -3.32 -3.14 12.41
N GLY A 183 -4.09 -3.72 11.49
CA GLY A 183 -5.24 -4.56 11.84
C GLY A 183 -4.77 -5.97 12.20
N MET A 184 -5.08 -6.43 13.40
CA MET A 184 -4.80 -7.78 13.89
C MET A 184 -6.07 -8.40 14.49
N THR A 185 -5.98 -9.61 15.02
CA THR A 185 -7.12 -10.29 15.63
C THR A 185 -6.74 -10.85 16.99
N ALA A 186 -7.47 -10.45 18.03
CA ALA A 186 -7.35 -11.02 19.36
C ALA A 186 -8.13 -12.35 19.43
N VAL A 187 -7.46 -13.39 19.91
CA VAL A 187 -8.07 -14.66 20.30
C VAL A 187 -7.64 -15.02 21.71
N MET A 188 -8.43 -15.83 22.40
CA MET A 188 -8.14 -16.27 23.75
C MET A 188 -8.14 -17.80 23.82
N ASP A 189 -7.17 -18.33 24.55
CA ASP A 189 -7.09 -19.74 24.86
C ASP A 189 -7.23 -19.95 26.38
N PHE A 190 -7.93 -21.01 26.77
CA PHE A 190 -8.33 -21.26 28.15
C PHE A 190 -7.87 -22.63 28.62
N GLN A 191 -7.23 -22.66 29.80
CA GLN A 191 -6.92 -23.89 30.53
C GLN A 191 -7.32 -23.70 32.00
N GLY A 192 -8.59 -24.01 32.31
CA GLY A 192 -9.20 -23.65 33.58
C GLY A 192 -9.18 -22.12 33.78
N ALA A 193 -8.57 -21.66 34.87
CA ALA A 193 -8.40 -20.24 35.17
C ALA A 193 -7.20 -19.58 34.46
N GLN A 194 -6.36 -20.35 33.76
CA GLN A 194 -5.28 -19.80 32.93
C GLN A 194 -5.85 -19.32 31.60
N VAL A 195 -5.55 -18.08 31.25
CA VAL A 195 -6.03 -17.44 30.03
C VAL A 195 -4.85 -16.89 29.26
N ARG A 196 -4.80 -17.17 27.96
CA ARG A 196 -3.81 -16.59 27.07
C ARG A 196 -4.48 -15.73 26.02
N LEU A 197 -4.31 -14.41 26.11
CA LEU A 197 -4.70 -13.47 25.07
C LEU A 197 -3.61 -13.42 24.00
N LEU A 198 -3.96 -13.82 22.78
CA LEU A 198 -3.08 -13.87 21.62
C LEU A 198 -3.52 -12.87 20.57
N ILE A 199 -2.62 -11.97 20.15
CA ILE A 199 -2.84 -11.06 19.03
C ILE A 199 -2.23 -11.67 17.77
N LYS A 200 -3.06 -12.08 16.82
CA LYS A 200 -2.70 -12.81 15.61
C LYS A 200 -2.75 -11.94 14.36
N ASP A 201 -1.84 -12.17 13.42
CA ASP A 201 -1.79 -11.48 12.13
C ASP A 201 -2.70 -12.17 11.08
N PRO A 202 -3.85 -11.58 10.71
CA PRO A 202 -4.76 -12.15 9.72
C PRO A 202 -4.22 -12.12 8.29
N LEU A 203 -3.13 -11.37 8.01
CA LEU A 203 -2.42 -11.39 6.73
C LEU A 203 -1.35 -12.47 6.67
N ALA A 204 -0.89 -13.00 7.81
CA ALA A 204 0.06 -14.11 7.87
C ALA A 204 -0.66 -15.47 7.87
N SER A 205 -1.75 -15.58 8.64
CA SER A 205 -2.60 -16.78 8.68
C SER A 205 -4.07 -16.43 8.49
N ASP A 206 -4.77 -17.22 7.69
CA ASP A 206 -6.22 -17.15 7.51
C ASP A 206 -7.00 -18.03 8.49
N ARG A 207 -6.30 -18.87 9.26
CA ARG A 207 -6.89 -19.84 10.19
C ARG A 207 -6.15 -19.89 11.53
N VAL A 208 -6.83 -20.38 12.56
CA VAL A 208 -6.30 -20.51 13.92
C VAL A 208 -6.99 -21.65 14.66
N VAL A 209 -6.22 -22.39 15.47
CA VAL A 209 -6.77 -23.39 16.39
C VAL A 209 -7.22 -22.71 17.67
N VAL A 210 -8.48 -22.90 18.04
CA VAL A 210 -9.11 -22.41 19.29
C VAL A 210 -10.06 -23.51 19.77
N ALA A 211 -10.09 -23.80 21.08
CA ALA A 211 -10.95 -24.84 21.65
C ALA A 211 -10.77 -26.23 21.00
N GLY A 212 -9.55 -26.53 20.54
CA GLY A 212 -9.21 -27.80 19.87
C GLY A 212 -9.66 -27.91 18.41
N HIS A 213 -10.33 -26.89 17.86
CA HIS A 213 -10.82 -26.89 16.48
C HIS A 213 -10.16 -25.80 15.66
N ASP A 214 -10.08 -26.04 14.35
CA ASP A 214 -9.51 -25.11 13.40
C ASP A 214 -10.58 -24.19 12.80
N PHE A 215 -10.45 -22.89 13.04
CA PHE A 215 -11.40 -21.87 12.63
C PHE A 215 -10.79 -20.90 11.62
N PRO A 216 -11.58 -20.36 10.67
CA PRO A 216 -11.20 -19.12 10.00
C PRO A 216 -10.88 -18.05 11.04
N LEU A 217 -9.73 -17.37 10.91
CA LEU A 217 -9.38 -16.26 11.78
C LEU A 217 -10.14 -15.01 11.32
N ALA A 218 -10.95 -14.42 12.20
CA ALA A 218 -11.64 -13.17 11.91
C ALA A 218 -10.64 -12.10 11.48
N ALA A 219 -11.05 -11.15 10.62
CA ALA A 219 -10.17 -10.06 10.21
C ALA A 219 -10.96 -8.80 9.84
N ASP A 220 -10.32 -7.65 10.06
CA ASP A 220 -10.77 -6.37 9.55
C ASP A 220 -9.63 -5.71 8.75
N PHE A 221 -9.66 -5.87 7.43
CA PHE A 221 -8.58 -5.42 6.56
C PHE A 221 -8.62 -3.90 6.33
N SER A 222 -9.77 -3.28 6.62
CA SER A 222 -9.99 -1.85 6.43
C SER A 222 -9.50 -1.00 7.60
N ILE A 223 -9.53 -1.49 8.84
CA ILE A 223 -9.35 -0.64 10.03
C ILE A 223 -7.98 0.05 10.12
N GLY A 224 -6.89 -0.68 9.82
CA GLY A 224 -5.52 -0.12 9.83
C GLY A 224 -5.36 1.01 8.80
N PRO A 225 -5.53 0.73 7.49
CA PRO A 225 -5.50 1.75 6.45
C PRO A 225 -6.45 2.94 6.71
N ALA A 226 -7.67 2.67 7.19
CA ALA A 226 -8.65 3.71 7.51
C ALA A 226 -8.15 4.65 8.62
N ALA A 227 -7.53 4.11 9.67
CA ALA A 227 -6.98 4.88 10.78
C ALA A 227 -5.82 5.79 10.35
N VAL A 228 -4.90 5.28 9.50
CA VAL A 228 -3.82 6.08 8.91
C VAL A 228 -4.40 7.27 8.15
N LEU A 229 -5.39 7.02 7.29
CA LEU A 229 -5.99 8.06 6.44
C LEU A 229 -6.80 9.08 7.24
N ALA A 230 -7.55 8.63 8.25
CA ALA A 230 -8.34 9.52 9.12
C ALA A 230 -7.45 10.46 9.94
N LYS A 231 -6.29 9.96 10.42
CA LYS A 231 -5.32 10.77 11.17
C LYS A 231 -4.52 11.70 10.28
N ASN A 232 -3.92 11.19 9.19
CA ASN A 232 -3.00 11.96 8.36
C ASN A 232 -3.72 12.91 7.40
N ARG A 233 -5.01 12.67 7.10
CA ARG A 233 -5.84 13.47 6.17
C ARG A 233 -5.10 13.83 4.87
N PRO A 234 -4.51 12.85 4.16
CA PRO A 234 -3.63 13.11 3.01
C PRO A 234 -4.32 13.84 1.85
N GLN A 235 -5.65 13.80 1.75
CA GLN A 235 -6.41 14.60 0.79
C GLN A 235 -6.16 16.10 0.90
N ARG A 236 -5.85 16.60 2.11
CA ARG A 236 -5.46 18.00 2.31
C ARG A 236 -4.05 18.29 1.79
N LEU A 237 -3.22 17.25 1.68
CA LEU A 237 -1.82 17.35 1.29
C LEU A 237 -1.60 17.16 -0.22
N GLY A 238 -2.43 16.39 -0.94
CA GLY A 238 -2.23 16.13 -2.38
C GLY A 238 -2.08 17.42 -3.20
N PHE A 239 -3.08 18.31 -3.12
CA PHE A 239 -3.01 19.61 -3.79
C PHE A 239 -1.89 20.50 -3.23
N ILE A 240 -1.73 20.58 -1.90
CA ILE A 240 -0.71 21.45 -1.25
C ILE A 240 0.72 21.02 -1.61
N ARG A 241 1.01 19.71 -1.65
CA ARG A 241 2.31 19.15 -2.04
C ARG A 241 2.59 19.34 -3.53
N MET A 242 1.55 19.37 -4.37
CA MET A 242 1.70 19.71 -5.78
C MET A 242 2.04 21.20 -5.97
N ILE A 243 1.39 22.13 -5.25
CA ILE A 243 1.63 23.58 -5.42
C ILE A 243 2.87 24.08 -4.65
N ARG A 244 3.26 23.44 -3.54
CA ARG A 244 4.42 23.86 -2.72
C ARG A 244 5.40 22.71 -2.49
N PRO A 245 5.88 22.03 -3.54
CA PRO A 245 6.70 20.83 -3.38
C PRO A 245 8.02 21.12 -2.65
N ALA A 246 8.57 22.34 -2.75
CA ALA A 246 9.73 22.79 -1.98
C ALA A 246 9.61 22.60 -0.46
N ARG A 247 8.42 22.78 0.13
CA ARG A 247 8.18 22.58 1.57
C ARG A 247 8.17 21.11 1.98
N TYR A 248 8.16 20.21 1.00
CA TYR A 248 7.98 18.78 1.16
C TYR A 248 9.06 17.99 0.42
N ALA A 249 10.19 18.64 0.10
CA ALA A 249 11.29 18.02 -0.62
C ALA A 249 11.81 16.75 0.09
N ASP A 250 11.79 16.73 1.42
CA ASP A 250 12.21 15.59 2.25
C ASP A 250 11.12 14.55 2.50
N THR A 251 9.95 14.67 1.85
CA THR A 251 8.81 13.74 2.05
C THR A 251 8.68 12.66 0.99
N ALA A 252 9.59 12.64 0.01
CA ALA A 252 9.72 11.50 -0.88
C ALA A 252 10.14 10.29 -0.06
N LEU A 253 9.25 9.30 0.07
CA LEU A 253 9.51 8.11 0.86
C LEU A 253 8.68 6.92 0.41
N LEU A 254 9.29 5.75 0.56
CA LEU A 254 8.62 4.46 0.56
C LEU A 254 8.03 4.17 1.94
N ALA A 255 6.76 3.80 1.98
CA ALA A 255 6.06 3.42 3.20
C ALA A 255 5.48 2.01 3.08
N ARG A 256 5.72 1.20 4.10
CA ARG A 256 5.09 -0.09 4.31
C ARG A 256 3.70 0.08 4.90
N LEU A 257 2.79 -0.80 4.52
CA LEU A 257 1.44 -0.88 5.10
C LEU A 257 1.26 -2.04 6.10
N GLN A 258 2.35 -2.75 6.37
CA GLN A 258 2.44 -3.90 7.27
C GLN A 258 3.91 -4.14 7.68
N PRO A 259 4.16 -4.95 8.72
CA PRO A 259 5.50 -5.43 9.04
C PRO A 259 6.15 -6.16 7.86
N TYR A 260 7.47 -6.09 7.76
CA TYR A 260 8.21 -6.61 6.63
C TYR A 260 8.35 -8.11 6.82
N ASP A 261 8.00 -8.85 5.78
CA ASP A 261 8.16 -10.29 5.75
C ASP A 261 9.10 -10.66 4.59
N PRO A 262 10.29 -11.23 4.84
CA PRO A 262 11.23 -11.59 3.78
C PRO A 262 10.66 -12.65 2.81
N ASN A 263 9.62 -13.38 3.23
CA ASN A 263 8.97 -14.40 2.41
C ASN A 263 7.88 -13.83 1.49
N LYS A 264 7.53 -12.54 1.61
CA LYS A 264 6.50 -11.91 0.78
C LYS A 264 7.11 -11.01 -0.29
N ILE A 265 6.54 -11.07 -1.49
CA ILE A 265 6.89 -10.22 -2.63
C ILE A 265 6.41 -8.79 -2.37
N PRO A 266 7.28 -7.77 -2.41
CA PRO A 266 6.84 -6.39 -2.35
C PRO A 266 6.04 -6.00 -3.59
N VAL A 267 4.86 -5.41 -3.40
CA VAL A 267 4.10 -4.71 -4.44
C VAL A 267 4.19 -3.23 -4.14
N LEU A 268 4.88 -2.49 -4.99
CA LEU A 268 5.12 -1.08 -4.83
C LEU A 268 4.19 -0.25 -5.70
N MET A 269 3.36 0.56 -5.05
CA MET A 269 2.31 1.35 -5.68
C MET A 269 2.68 2.84 -5.76
N THR A 270 2.69 3.40 -6.97
CA THR A 270 3.16 4.76 -7.28
C THR A 270 2.01 5.64 -7.79
N HIS A 271 1.59 6.62 -6.97
CA HIS A 271 0.46 7.49 -7.31
C HIS A 271 0.78 8.51 -8.42
N GLY A 272 -0.26 9.08 -9.04
CA GLY A 272 -0.16 10.11 -10.09
C GLY A 272 -0.09 11.55 -9.59
N LEU A 273 -0.21 12.49 -10.53
CA LEU A 273 -0.23 13.94 -10.28
C LEU A 273 -1.47 14.38 -9.49
N GLN A 274 -1.27 15.28 -8.52
CA GLN A 274 -2.28 15.81 -7.59
C GLN A 274 -2.84 14.77 -6.59
N ASP A 275 -2.35 13.53 -6.66
CA ASP A 275 -2.82 12.44 -5.82
C ASP A 275 -1.89 12.19 -4.61
N SER A 276 -2.21 11.15 -3.85
CA SER A 276 -1.42 10.65 -2.73
C SER A 276 -1.50 9.12 -2.69
N PRO A 277 -0.68 8.44 -1.86
CA PRO A 277 -0.80 7.00 -1.64
C PRO A 277 -2.22 6.50 -1.30
N ALA A 278 -3.08 7.37 -0.77
CA ALA A 278 -4.46 7.03 -0.40
C ALA A 278 -5.33 6.56 -1.57
N THR A 279 -4.94 6.89 -2.81
CA THR A 279 -5.64 6.48 -4.03
C THR A 279 -5.72 4.96 -4.22
N TRP A 280 -4.77 4.25 -3.61
CA TRP A 280 -4.66 2.79 -3.69
C TRP A 280 -5.55 2.06 -2.68
N ALA A 281 -6.20 2.78 -1.75
CA ALA A 281 -6.99 2.15 -0.70
C ALA A 281 -8.08 1.19 -1.21
N PRO A 282 -8.86 1.52 -2.27
CA PRO A 282 -9.82 0.57 -2.85
C PRO A 282 -9.15 -0.72 -3.35
N LEU A 283 -8.08 -0.60 -4.14
CA LEU A 283 -7.34 -1.75 -4.67
C LEU A 283 -6.73 -2.61 -3.56
N ILE A 284 -6.06 -1.99 -2.58
CA ILE A 284 -5.45 -2.70 -1.45
C ILE A 284 -6.53 -3.42 -0.63
N ASN A 285 -7.67 -2.78 -0.39
CA ASN A 285 -8.78 -3.41 0.34
C ASN A 285 -9.32 -4.62 -0.42
N GLN A 286 -9.49 -4.51 -1.74
CA GLN A 286 -9.93 -5.64 -2.57
C GLN A 286 -8.88 -6.77 -2.56
N LEU A 287 -7.62 -6.48 -2.85
CA LEU A 287 -6.55 -7.49 -2.87
C LEU A 287 -6.36 -8.18 -1.51
N ARG A 288 -6.60 -7.46 -0.41
CA ARG A 288 -6.54 -8.04 0.95
C ARG A 288 -7.70 -8.98 1.28
N THR A 289 -8.75 -9.06 0.45
CA THR A 289 -9.77 -10.11 0.61
C THR A 289 -9.25 -11.49 0.21
N ASP A 290 -8.18 -11.55 -0.57
CA ASP A 290 -7.67 -12.76 -1.17
C ASP A 290 -6.59 -13.41 -0.29
N PRO A 291 -6.84 -14.62 0.27
CA PRO A 291 -5.87 -15.29 1.14
C PRO A 291 -4.55 -15.61 0.44
N GLU A 292 -4.58 -15.92 -0.87
CA GLU A 292 -3.36 -16.26 -1.61
C GLU A 292 -2.51 -15.02 -1.86
N ILE A 293 -3.14 -13.87 -2.13
CA ILE A 293 -2.42 -12.60 -2.21
C ILE A 293 -1.81 -12.25 -0.85
N ASN A 294 -2.59 -12.34 0.23
CA ASN A 294 -2.12 -12.02 1.58
C ASN A 294 -0.91 -12.87 2.00
N LYS A 295 -0.91 -14.16 1.66
CA LYS A 295 0.19 -15.10 1.96
C LYS A 295 1.46 -14.84 1.17
N ARG A 296 1.39 -14.13 0.03
CA ARG A 296 2.52 -14.03 -0.92
C ARG A 296 3.00 -12.61 -1.17
N TYR A 297 2.16 -11.62 -0.95
CA TYR A 297 2.45 -10.22 -1.26
C TYR A 297 2.39 -9.33 -0.01
N GLN A 298 3.17 -8.26 -0.03
CA GLN A 298 3.12 -7.19 0.95
C GLN A 298 3.10 -5.84 0.23
N PHE A 299 2.20 -4.96 0.63
CA PHE A 299 1.95 -3.70 -0.09
C PHE A 299 2.78 -2.55 0.47
N TRP A 300 3.41 -1.82 -0.46
CA TRP A 300 4.20 -0.64 -0.22
C TRP A 300 3.67 0.49 -1.10
N VAL A 301 3.81 1.73 -0.61
CA VAL A 301 3.41 2.91 -1.36
C VAL A 301 4.56 3.89 -1.46
N TYR A 302 4.71 4.51 -2.63
CA TYR A 302 5.63 5.63 -2.81
C TYR A 302 4.87 6.95 -2.69
N SER A 303 5.26 7.77 -1.72
CA SER A 303 4.78 9.14 -1.55
C SER A 303 5.82 10.09 -2.09
N TYR A 304 5.47 10.98 -3.01
CA TYR A 304 6.37 12.02 -3.51
C TYR A 304 5.63 13.32 -3.82
N PRO A 305 6.31 14.49 -3.82
CA PRO A 305 5.71 15.74 -4.26
C PRO A 305 5.43 15.68 -5.76
N SER A 306 4.19 15.35 -6.13
CA SER A 306 3.82 15.10 -7.52
C SER A 306 3.96 16.33 -8.42
N GLY A 307 4.18 17.52 -7.88
CA GLY A 307 4.50 18.73 -8.65
C GLY A 307 5.86 18.66 -9.36
N TYR A 308 6.78 17.81 -8.86
CA TYR A 308 8.10 17.59 -9.47
C TYR A 308 8.01 16.96 -10.85
N PRO A 309 8.94 17.30 -11.76
CA PRO A 309 9.17 16.50 -12.96
C PRO A 309 9.23 15.02 -12.63
N PHE A 310 8.51 14.21 -13.40
CA PHE A 310 8.52 12.77 -13.15
C PHE A 310 9.92 12.13 -13.28
N PRO A 311 10.88 12.63 -14.11
CA PRO A 311 12.24 12.10 -14.11
C PRO A 311 12.97 12.29 -12.79
N TYR A 312 12.78 13.45 -12.14
CA TYR A 312 13.33 13.69 -10.81
C TYR A 312 12.65 12.82 -9.75
N SER A 313 11.33 12.66 -9.83
CA SER A 313 10.59 11.75 -8.94
C SER A 313 11.07 10.29 -9.09
N ALA A 314 11.41 9.87 -10.31
CA ALA A 314 12.00 8.56 -10.58
C ALA A 314 13.41 8.42 -10.02
N MET A 315 14.24 9.46 -10.08
CA MET A 315 15.55 9.48 -9.43
C MET A 315 15.42 9.25 -7.93
N LEU A 316 14.54 10.01 -7.26
CA LEU A 316 14.28 9.80 -5.83
C LEU A 316 13.73 8.40 -5.53
N LEU A 317 12.92 7.83 -6.41
CA LEU A 317 12.47 6.45 -6.26
C LEU A 317 13.62 5.45 -6.33
N ARG A 318 14.60 5.64 -7.22
CA ARG A 318 15.80 4.78 -7.29
C ARG A 318 16.58 4.83 -5.98
N GLU A 319 16.79 6.02 -5.43
CA GLU A 319 17.46 6.18 -4.12
C GLU A 319 16.71 5.43 -3.02
N GLU A 320 15.39 5.51 -2.99
CA GLU A 320 14.56 4.78 -2.03
C GLU A 320 14.62 3.26 -2.21
N LEU A 321 14.69 2.77 -3.44
CA LEU A 321 14.88 1.35 -3.76
C LEU A 321 16.28 0.88 -3.34
N ASP A 322 17.31 1.71 -3.47
CA ASP A 322 18.65 1.41 -2.94
C ASP A 322 18.64 1.33 -1.41
N ARG A 323 17.85 2.16 -0.73
CA ARG A 323 17.63 2.01 0.71
C ARG A 323 16.94 0.69 1.05
N ILE A 324 15.95 0.25 0.27
CA ILE A 324 15.33 -1.06 0.47
C ILE A 324 16.36 -2.18 0.29
N ALA A 325 17.16 -2.15 -0.77
CA ALA A 325 18.20 -3.15 -1.03
C ALA A 325 19.26 -3.17 0.10
N LYS A 326 19.61 -2.02 0.67
CA LYS A 326 20.53 -1.93 1.82
C LYS A 326 19.90 -2.47 3.10
N THR A 327 18.65 -2.12 3.40
CA THR A 327 17.98 -2.53 4.65
C THR A 327 17.53 -3.99 4.60
N TYR A 328 17.17 -4.50 3.43
CA TYR A 328 16.63 -5.84 3.20
C TYR A 328 17.35 -6.53 2.03
N PRO A 329 18.65 -6.86 2.14
CA PRO A 329 19.49 -7.32 1.02
C PRO A 329 19.01 -8.58 0.29
N HIS A 330 18.11 -9.35 0.90
CA HIS A 330 17.54 -10.57 0.33
C HIS A 330 16.04 -10.44 0.02
N HIS A 331 15.55 -9.21 -0.14
CA HIS A 331 14.16 -9.00 -0.50
C HIS A 331 13.82 -9.68 -1.84
N LYS A 332 12.60 -10.21 -1.94
CA LYS A 332 12.09 -10.72 -3.21
C LYS A 332 12.01 -9.58 -4.24
N LYS A 333 12.12 -9.92 -5.53
CA LYS A 333 11.91 -8.96 -6.61
C LYS A 333 10.54 -8.30 -6.50
N ILE A 334 10.49 -7.02 -6.84
CA ILE A 334 9.38 -6.10 -6.62
C ILE A 334 8.45 -6.12 -7.84
N VAL A 335 7.13 -6.13 -7.58
CA VAL A 335 6.11 -5.81 -8.60
C VAL A 335 5.78 -4.33 -8.49
N LEU A 336 5.93 -3.59 -9.59
CA LEU A 336 5.56 -2.17 -9.64
C LEU A 336 4.13 -2.00 -10.14
N ILE A 337 3.37 -1.11 -9.51
CA ILE A 337 2.06 -0.67 -9.98
C ILE A 337 2.05 0.86 -10.03
N GLY A 338 1.83 1.44 -11.21
CA GLY A 338 1.83 2.89 -11.38
C GLY A 338 0.52 3.39 -11.96
N HIS A 339 -0.02 4.47 -11.40
CA HIS A 339 -1.21 5.15 -11.94
C HIS A 339 -0.84 6.50 -12.54
N SER A 340 -1.35 6.81 -13.74
CA SER A 340 -1.16 8.10 -14.39
C SER A 340 0.33 8.48 -14.46
N MET A 341 0.73 9.67 -14.02
CA MET A 341 2.14 10.08 -13.94
C MET A 341 3.00 9.10 -13.12
N GLY A 342 2.44 8.42 -12.11
CA GLY A 342 3.16 7.41 -11.35
C GLY A 342 3.52 6.16 -12.16
N GLY A 343 2.80 5.89 -13.25
CA GLY A 343 3.20 4.91 -14.25
C GLY A 343 4.42 5.34 -15.05
N LEU A 344 4.58 6.64 -15.36
CA LEU A 344 5.81 7.14 -15.99
C LEU A 344 7.02 7.01 -15.06
N VAL A 345 6.85 7.36 -13.78
CA VAL A 345 7.87 7.14 -12.74
C VAL A 345 8.27 5.66 -12.68
N SER A 346 7.29 4.75 -12.71
CA SER A 346 7.52 3.31 -12.69
C SER A 346 8.18 2.79 -13.97
N ARG A 347 7.83 3.34 -15.14
CA ARG A 347 8.45 3.00 -16.43
C ARG A 347 9.96 3.28 -16.42
N LEU A 348 10.38 4.40 -15.81
CA LEU A 348 11.80 4.73 -15.70
C LEU A 348 12.59 3.78 -14.78
N MET A 349 11.92 2.93 -14.00
CA MET A 349 12.57 1.85 -13.24
C MET A 349 12.83 0.61 -14.10
N VAL A 350 12.28 0.54 -15.31
CA VAL A 350 12.35 -0.63 -16.20
C VAL A 350 12.86 -0.28 -17.60
N THR A 351 13.48 0.88 -17.74
CA THR A 351 14.09 1.36 -18.98
C THR A 351 15.56 1.70 -18.72
N ASP A 352 16.42 1.34 -19.68
CA ASP A 352 17.80 1.79 -19.73
C ASP A 352 17.87 3.05 -20.57
N SER A 353 18.35 4.16 -19.98
CA SER A 353 18.46 5.40 -20.73
C SER A 353 19.70 5.42 -21.63
N GLY A 354 20.77 4.75 -21.21
CA GLY A 354 22.11 5.04 -21.69
C GLY A 354 22.37 6.55 -21.65
N MET A 355 22.95 7.08 -22.73
CA MET A 355 23.16 8.51 -22.93
C MET A 355 21.98 9.23 -23.61
N THR A 356 20.93 8.51 -24.01
CA THR A 356 19.89 9.02 -24.92
C THR A 356 19.21 10.28 -24.42
N PHE A 357 18.84 10.36 -23.12
CA PHE A 357 18.26 11.59 -22.57
C PHE A 357 19.28 12.71 -22.48
N TRP A 358 20.51 12.40 -22.05
CA TRP A 358 21.58 13.39 -21.94
C TRP A 358 21.89 14.02 -23.30
N ASP A 359 22.10 13.18 -24.32
CA ASP A 359 22.42 13.60 -25.68
C ASP A 359 21.28 14.41 -26.30
N CYS A 360 20.03 14.08 -25.99
CA CYS A 360 18.86 14.86 -26.41
C CYS A 360 18.89 16.31 -25.89
N TYR A 361 19.49 16.54 -24.71
CA TYR A 361 19.52 17.87 -24.09
C TYR A 361 20.82 18.64 -24.36
N PHE A 362 21.97 17.99 -24.28
CA PHE A 362 23.28 18.66 -24.23
C PHE A 362 24.18 18.41 -25.45
N GLY A 363 24.03 17.27 -26.14
CA GLY A 363 24.73 16.98 -27.40
C GLY A 363 26.24 16.77 -27.27
N LYS A 364 26.74 16.80 -26.04
CA LYS A 364 28.12 16.56 -25.66
C LYS A 364 28.12 15.69 -24.41
N PRO A 365 29.14 14.84 -24.19
CA PRO A 365 29.23 14.02 -23.00
C PRO A 365 29.30 14.86 -21.70
N PRO A 366 28.95 14.29 -20.53
CA PRO A 366 28.80 15.06 -19.29
C PRO A 366 30.03 15.81 -18.80
N ASP A 367 31.23 15.32 -19.10
CA ASP A 367 32.52 15.96 -18.80
C ASP A 367 32.80 17.22 -19.64
N GLN A 368 32.12 17.38 -20.78
CA GLN A 368 32.29 18.54 -21.67
C GLN A 368 31.21 19.61 -21.49
N VAL A 369 30.22 19.38 -20.62
CA VAL A 369 29.21 20.38 -20.27
C VAL A 369 29.70 21.13 -19.03
N PRO A 370 29.93 22.46 -19.09
CA PRO A 370 30.52 23.22 -17.99
C PRO A 370 29.47 23.55 -16.90
N LEU A 371 29.03 22.49 -16.23
CA LEU A 371 28.19 22.51 -15.03
C LEU A 371 29.07 22.34 -13.79
N ASP A 372 28.64 22.91 -12.66
CA ASP A 372 29.29 22.57 -11.39
C ASP A 372 29.04 21.10 -11.02
N ALA A 373 29.87 20.56 -10.13
CA ALA A 373 29.84 19.14 -9.78
C ALA A 373 28.48 18.67 -9.23
N LYS A 374 27.77 19.54 -8.51
CA LYS A 374 26.49 19.22 -7.86
C LYS A 374 25.36 19.19 -8.88
N ASP A 375 25.28 20.21 -9.72
CA ASP A 375 24.30 20.32 -10.80
C ASP A 375 24.50 19.18 -11.82
N LYS A 376 25.76 18.87 -12.13
CA LYS A 376 26.12 17.74 -13.00
C LYS A 376 25.68 16.41 -12.40
N GLN A 377 26.03 16.12 -11.14
CA GLN A 377 25.64 14.87 -10.49
C GLN A 377 24.11 14.69 -10.45
N LEU A 378 23.38 15.76 -10.18
CA LEU A 378 21.92 15.75 -10.19
C LEU A 378 21.36 15.40 -11.58
N LEU A 379 21.87 16.05 -12.63
CA LEU A 379 21.42 15.82 -14.01
C LEU A 379 21.81 14.43 -14.51
N GLU A 380 23.02 13.96 -14.21
CA GLU A 380 23.44 12.59 -14.51
C GLU A 380 22.50 11.58 -13.84
N SER A 381 22.23 11.73 -12.54
CA SER A 381 21.36 10.82 -11.78
C SER A 381 19.91 10.81 -12.29
N ALA A 382 19.45 11.92 -12.89
CA ALA A 382 18.11 12.04 -13.45
C ALA A 382 17.99 11.54 -14.90
N LEU A 383 19.06 11.69 -15.72
CA LEU A 383 19.03 11.45 -17.17
C LEU A 383 19.78 10.19 -17.60
N ILE A 384 20.73 9.70 -16.81
CA ILE A 384 21.58 8.54 -17.09
C ILE A 384 21.33 7.49 -16.01
N PHE A 385 20.56 6.46 -16.36
CA PHE A 385 20.17 5.40 -15.45
C PHE A 385 19.94 4.08 -16.18
N GLN A 386 19.94 3.01 -15.41
CA GLN A 386 19.60 1.66 -15.84
C GLN A 386 18.30 1.23 -15.16
N HIS A 387 17.64 0.23 -15.75
CA HIS A 387 16.54 -0.47 -15.13
C HIS A 387 16.97 -1.11 -13.81
N ARG A 388 15.98 -1.31 -12.94
CA ARG A 388 16.14 -1.92 -11.62
C ARG A 388 16.20 -3.45 -11.76
N PRO A 389 17.31 -4.11 -11.37
CA PRO A 389 17.44 -5.57 -11.49
C PRO A 389 16.50 -6.33 -10.54
N ASP A 390 16.06 -5.62 -9.49
CA ASP A 390 15.18 -6.09 -8.44
C ASP A 390 13.69 -5.91 -8.77
N VAL A 391 13.32 -5.51 -9.99
CA VAL A 391 11.92 -5.48 -10.45
C VAL A 391 11.60 -6.77 -11.25
N SER A 392 10.43 -7.36 -11.01
CA SER A 392 9.98 -8.58 -11.73
C SER A 392 8.83 -8.36 -12.70
N ARG A 393 8.00 -7.33 -12.51
CA ARG A 393 6.80 -7.07 -13.32
C ARG A 393 6.28 -5.65 -13.09
N VAL A 394 5.62 -5.08 -14.09
CA VAL A 394 4.97 -3.77 -13.99
C VAL A 394 3.50 -3.80 -14.42
N ILE A 395 2.64 -3.06 -13.71
CA ILE A 395 1.25 -2.82 -14.09
C ILE A 395 1.02 -1.32 -14.22
N PHE A 396 0.64 -0.86 -15.40
CA PHE A 396 0.32 0.53 -15.70
C PHE A 396 -1.18 0.76 -15.71
N PHE A 397 -1.67 1.67 -14.87
CA PHE A 397 -3.05 2.12 -14.84
C PHE A 397 -3.17 3.51 -15.45
N SER A 398 -3.93 3.65 -16.54
CA SER A 398 -4.24 4.95 -17.18
C SER A 398 -3.00 5.86 -17.34
N THR A 399 -1.86 5.27 -17.73
CA THR A 399 -0.56 5.96 -17.75
C THR A 399 -0.37 6.71 -19.07
N PRO A 400 -0.04 8.01 -19.10
CA PRO A 400 0.17 8.75 -20.34
C PRO A 400 1.58 8.55 -20.89
N HIS A 401 1.91 7.35 -21.36
CA HIS A 401 3.25 7.00 -21.87
C HIS A 401 3.74 7.95 -22.98
N ARG A 402 2.83 8.46 -23.82
CA ARG A 402 3.13 9.43 -24.88
C ARG A 402 2.66 10.85 -24.56
N GLY A 403 2.38 11.15 -23.29
CA GLY A 403 1.90 12.45 -22.81
C GLY A 403 0.39 12.67 -23.01
N ALA A 404 -0.16 13.71 -22.40
CA ALA A 404 -1.58 14.07 -22.51
C ALA A 404 -1.73 15.53 -22.97
N GLY A 405 -2.64 15.79 -23.93
CA GLY A 405 -2.81 17.11 -24.53
C GLY A 405 -3.55 18.12 -23.65
N LEU A 406 -3.30 19.42 -23.83
CA LEU A 406 -3.92 20.55 -23.10
C LEU A 406 -5.46 20.62 -23.22
N ALA A 407 -6.04 20.10 -24.30
CA ALA A 407 -7.48 20.08 -24.53
C ALA A 407 -8.24 19.09 -23.62
N THR A 408 -7.52 18.24 -22.89
CA THR A 408 -8.11 17.37 -21.87
C THR A 408 -8.33 18.17 -20.59
N ASN A 409 -9.57 18.20 -20.08
CA ASN A 409 -10.05 19.05 -18.96
C ASN A 409 -9.23 18.98 -17.65
N TRP A 410 -8.21 18.12 -17.55
CA TRP A 410 -7.42 17.93 -16.33
C TRP A 410 -6.28 18.96 -16.18
N ILE A 411 -5.60 19.39 -17.26
CA ILE A 411 -4.54 20.42 -17.15
C ILE A 411 -5.15 21.77 -16.75
N GLY A 412 -6.34 22.10 -17.26
CA GLY A 412 -7.08 23.32 -16.85
C GLY A 412 -7.61 23.29 -15.42
N ARG A 413 -7.81 22.10 -14.83
CA ARG A 413 -8.16 21.93 -13.40
C ARG A 413 -6.96 22.09 -12.46
N ILE A 414 -5.74 22.05 -13.01
CA ILE A 414 -4.50 22.17 -12.26
C ILE A 414 -3.97 23.60 -12.44
N GLY A 415 -3.89 24.37 -11.35
CA GLY A 415 -3.36 25.73 -11.37
C GLY A 415 -1.84 25.76 -11.62
N ILE A 416 -1.41 25.59 -12.88
CA ILE A 416 -0.01 25.50 -13.34
C ILE A 416 0.87 26.62 -12.76
N ALA A 417 0.35 27.84 -12.70
CA ALA A 417 1.06 29.03 -12.18
C ALA A 417 1.37 28.98 -10.67
N LEU A 418 0.83 28.01 -9.93
CA LEU A 418 0.97 27.92 -8.48
C LEU A 418 2.03 26.90 -8.02
N ILE A 419 2.62 26.11 -8.93
CA ILE A 419 3.67 25.12 -8.58
C ILE A 419 4.99 25.84 -8.27
N ARG A 420 5.47 25.72 -7.03
CA ARG A 420 6.74 26.31 -6.57
C ARG A 420 7.80 25.24 -6.32
N LEU A 421 8.70 25.06 -7.28
CA LEU A 421 9.84 24.15 -7.17
C LEU A 421 10.86 24.64 -6.10
N PRO A 422 11.62 23.72 -5.49
CA PRO A 422 12.79 24.02 -4.65
C PRO A 422 13.77 24.97 -5.33
N GLU A 423 14.39 25.87 -4.55
CA GLU A 423 15.36 26.86 -5.08
C GLU A 423 16.55 26.20 -5.79
N ASN A 424 17.04 25.07 -5.26
CA ASN A 424 18.14 24.31 -5.88
C ASN A 424 17.76 23.72 -7.25
N MET A 425 16.50 23.36 -7.49
CA MET A 425 16.08 22.92 -8.83
C MET A 425 15.98 24.08 -9.80
N LEU A 426 15.49 25.23 -9.33
CA LEU A 426 15.41 26.44 -10.14
C LEU A 426 16.81 26.89 -10.57
N SER A 427 17.79 26.87 -9.66
CA SER A 427 19.18 27.22 -9.98
C SER A 427 19.77 26.26 -11.03
N VAL A 428 19.62 24.94 -10.83
CA VAL A 428 20.09 23.92 -11.79
C VAL A 428 19.48 24.14 -13.18
N GLY A 429 18.16 24.41 -13.25
CA GLY A 429 17.49 24.67 -14.53
C GLY A 429 18.04 25.90 -15.24
N VAL A 430 18.28 26.99 -14.51
CA VAL A 430 18.89 28.20 -15.08
C VAL A 430 20.31 27.91 -15.58
N THR A 431 21.12 27.15 -14.85
CA THR A 431 22.47 26.77 -15.29
C THR A 431 22.41 25.87 -16.54
N ALA A 432 21.60 24.82 -16.51
CA ALA A 432 21.47 23.84 -17.60
C ALA A 432 20.98 24.47 -18.90
N THR A 433 20.01 25.40 -18.84
CA THR A 433 19.47 26.07 -20.04
C THR A 433 20.53 26.81 -20.88
N LYS A 434 21.66 27.21 -20.28
CA LYS A 434 22.78 27.86 -20.99
C LYS A 434 23.48 26.92 -21.98
N PHE A 435 23.31 25.61 -21.82
CA PHE A 435 24.07 24.59 -22.54
C PHE A 435 23.19 23.61 -23.33
N LEU A 436 21.88 23.88 -23.45
CA LEU A 436 20.97 23.05 -24.22
C LEU A 436 21.18 23.21 -25.73
N ILE A 437 21.10 22.13 -26.50
CA ILE A 437 21.23 22.15 -27.98
C ILE A 437 20.07 22.89 -28.65
N THR A 438 18.88 22.85 -28.03
CA THR A 438 17.69 23.49 -28.59
C THR A 438 17.37 24.75 -27.77
N PRO A 439 17.45 25.97 -28.34
CA PRO A 439 16.76 27.11 -27.76
C PRO A 439 15.26 26.86 -27.96
N GLY A 440 14.54 26.58 -26.88
CA GLY A 440 13.09 26.44 -26.98
C GLY A 440 12.49 27.72 -27.59
N ASN A 441 11.83 27.60 -28.75
CA ASN A 441 10.98 28.66 -29.28
C ASN A 441 9.87 28.95 -28.27
N SER A 442 10.05 29.96 -27.42
CA SER A 442 8.97 30.74 -26.80
C SER A 442 9.55 31.84 -25.92
N ALA A 443 8.89 32.99 -25.91
CA ALA A 443 9.12 34.13 -25.02
C ALA A 443 8.90 33.82 -23.52
N ARG A 444 9.23 32.61 -23.03
CA ARG A 444 9.11 32.19 -21.64
C ARG A 444 10.48 32.17 -20.98
N LYS A 445 10.56 32.72 -19.77
CA LYS A 445 11.79 32.74 -18.96
C LYS A 445 12.33 31.31 -18.78
N PRO A 446 13.66 31.12 -18.84
CA PRO A 446 14.30 29.82 -18.59
C PRO A 446 13.92 29.32 -17.19
N HIS A 447 13.36 28.11 -17.11
CA HIS A 447 12.98 27.48 -15.85
C HIS A 447 13.16 25.96 -15.97
N PHE A 448 13.50 25.32 -14.84
CA PHE A 448 13.44 23.86 -14.73
C PHE A 448 12.00 23.39 -14.98
N PRO A 449 11.77 22.31 -15.74
CA PRO A 449 10.41 21.89 -16.05
C PRO A 449 9.64 21.53 -14.78
N THR A 450 8.31 21.53 -14.87
CA THR A 450 7.41 20.98 -13.86
C THR A 450 6.91 19.58 -14.26
N SER A 451 6.19 18.90 -13.36
CA SER A 451 5.43 17.68 -13.70
C SER A 451 4.54 17.86 -14.94
N ILE A 452 3.89 19.01 -15.08
CA ILE A 452 2.95 19.28 -16.18
C ILE A 452 3.70 19.46 -17.50
N ASP A 453 4.83 20.18 -17.48
CA ASP A 453 5.66 20.34 -18.67
C ASP A 453 6.16 18.98 -19.17
N THR A 454 6.54 18.10 -18.24
CA THR A 454 6.98 16.73 -18.54
C THR A 454 5.84 15.77 -18.89
N LEU A 455 4.56 16.16 -18.79
CA LEU A 455 3.43 15.35 -19.25
C LEU A 455 2.92 15.73 -20.64
N SER A 456 3.47 16.79 -21.24
CA SER A 456 3.12 17.20 -22.60
C SER A 456 3.62 16.19 -23.64
N PRO A 457 2.80 15.82 -24.65
CA PRO A 457 3.25 14.96 -25.75
C PRO A 457 4.33 15.62 -26.62
N TYR A 458 4.50 16.94 -26.50
CA TYR A 458 5.53 17.70 -27.19
C TYR A 458 6.83 17.84 -26.40
N ASN A 459 6.86 17.37 -25.15
CA ASN A 459 8.05 17.46 -24.32
C ASN A 459 9.19 16.59 -24.89
N PRO A 460 10.41 17.10 -25.03
CA PRO A 460 11.56 16.32 -25.52
C PRO A 460 11.80 15.05 -24.71
N PHE A 461 11.71 15.10 -23.38
CA PHE A 461 11.85 13.92 -22.52
C PHE A 461 10.80 12.85 -22.87
N VAL A 462 9.54 13.23 -23.07
CA VAL A 462 8.48 12.26 -23.39
C VAL A 462 8.72 11.64 -24.76
N LYS A 463 9.10 12.44 -25.76
CA LYS A 463 9.41 11.91 -27.09
C LYS A 463 10.59 10.93 -27.03
N THR A 464 11.67 11.30 -26.37
CA THR A 464 12.87 10.47 -26.20
C THR A 464 12.59 9.21 -25.39
N MET A 465 11.80 9.30 -24.31
CA MET A 465 11.40 8.12 -23.53
C MET A 465 10.65 7.09 -24.38
N ASN A 466 9.88 7.54 -25.38
CA ASN A 466 9.13 6.65 -26.26
C ASN A 466 9.95 6.00 -27.37
N THR A 467 11.21 6.41 -27.57
CA THR A 467 12.16 5.68 -28.42
C THR A 467 12.92 4.60 -27.66
N LEU A 468 12.83 4.59 -26.33
CA LEU A 468 13.50 3.62 -25.47
C LEU A 468 12.57 2.43 -25.15
N PRO A 469 13.04 1.19 -25.35
CA PRO A 469 12.27 0.00 -24.98
C PRO A 469 12.19 -0.14 -23.45
N ILE A 470 11.18 -0.89 -23.01
CA ILE A 470 11.19 -1.49 -21.66
C ILE A 470 12.08 -2.73 -21.73
N ALA A 471 12.88 -2.99 -20.70
CA ALA A 471 13.80 -4.13 -20.68
C ALA A 471 13.07 -5.45 -20.98
N ASP A 472 13.52 -6.18 -22.02
CA ASP A 472 12.80 -7.31 -22.64
C ASP A 472 12.40 -8.44 -21.68
N HIS A 473 13.15 -8.61 -20.59
CA HIS A 473 12.91 -9.66 -19.59
C HIS A 473 11.90 -9.25 -18.51
N ILE A 474 11.44 -7.99 -18.49
CA ILE A 474 10.49 -7.48 -17.50
C ILE A 474 9.11 -7.39 -18.15
N PRO A 475 8.18 -8.33 -17.84
CA PRO A 475 6.83 -8.26 -18.37
C PRO A 475 6.06 -7.05 -17.82
N TYR A 476 5.28 -6.42 -18.68
CA TYR A 476 4.43 -5.28 -18.33
C TYR A 476 3.01 -5.43 -18.85
N HIS A 477 2.07 -4.77 -18.19
CA HIS A 477 0.64 -4.82 -18.48
C HIS A 477 0.03 -3.43 -18.45
N SER A 478 -1.00 -3.21 -19.27
CA SER A 478 -1.73 -1.94 -19.33
C SER A 478 -3.19 -2.15 -18.94
N VAL A 479 -3.67 -1.35 -18.01
CA VAL A 479 -5.10 -1.24 -17.66
C VAL A 479 -5.55 0.17 -18.01
N ILE A 480 -6.37 0.27 -19.05
CA ILE A 480 -6.70 1.54 -19.70
C ILE A 480 -8.18 1.85 -19.46
N GLY A 481 -8.46 3.03 -18.91
CA GLY A 481 -9.83 3.50 -18.77
C GLY A 481 -10.45 3.90 -20.11
N ASP A 482 -11.69 3.50 -20.31
CA ASP A 482 -12.61 4.05 -21.31
C ASP A 482 -13.89 4.45 -20.58
N ARG A 483 -14.43 5.64 -20.87
CA ARG A 483 -15.68 6.14 -20.24
C ARG A 483 -16.94 5.42 -20.77
N GLY A 484 -16.81 4.16 -21.16
CA GLY A 484 -17.88 3.30 -21.63
C GLY A 484 -18.36 3.62 -23.04
N ARG A 485 -17.51 4.25 -23.88
CA ARG A 485 -17.88 4.54 -25.28
C ARG A 485 -17.72 3.33 -26.19
N GLY A 486 -16.84 2.39 -25.83
CA GLY A 486 -16.62 1.17 -26.61
C GLY A 486 -16.00 1.45 -27.98
N ASP A 487 -15.35 2.60 -28.15
CA ASP A 487 -14.82 3.11 -29.42
C ASP A 487 -13.29 3.00 -29.53
N THR A 488 -12.66 2.18 -28.67
CA THR A 488 -11.22 1.86 -28.72
C THR A 488 -10.84 1.38 -30.15
N PRO A 489 -9.81 1.94 -30.81
CA PRO A 489 -8.70 2.74 -30.28
C PRO A 489 -8.93 4.26 -30.17
N ASN A 490 -10.12 4.77 -30.52
CA ASN A 490 -10.45 6.20 -30.45
C ASN A 490 -11.03 6.61 -29.09
N SER A 491 -10.71 5.86 -28.03
CA SER A 491 -11.26 6.03 -26.69
C SER A 491 -10.38 6.91 -25.79
N SER A 492 -10.95 7.34 -24.66
CA SER A 492 -10.24 8.06 -23.61
C SER A 492 -10.94 7.92 -22.27
N ASP A 493 -10.15 7.83 -21.20
CA ASP A 493 -10.61 7.90 -19.82
C ASP A 493 -11.04 9.32 -19.38
N GLY A 494 -11.04 10.28 -20.31
CA GLY A 494 -11.35 11.70 -20.10
C GLY A 494 -10.14 12.57 -19.78
N VAL A 495 -8.96 11.95 -19.59
CA VAL A 495 -7.70 12.60 -19.24
C VAL A 495 -6.58 12.13 -20.16
N VAL A 496 -6.43 10.82 -20.31
CA VAL A 496 -5.44 10.17 -21.16
C VAL A 496 -6.19 9.48 -22.32
N PRO A 497 -5.83 9.79 -23.57
CA PRO A 497 -6.36 9.06 -24.72
C PRO A 497 -5.69 7.69 -24.86
N TYR A 498 -6.41 6.74 -25.46
CA TYR A 498 -5.93 5.37 -25.66
C TYR A 498 -4.53 5.35 -26.31
N TRP A 499 -4.30 6.08 -27.40
CA TRP A 499 -3.00 6.11 -28.11
C TRP A 499 -1.80 6.48 -27.20
N SER A 500 -2.04 7.24 -26.14
CA SER A 500 -1.00 7.62 -25.18
C SER A 500 -0.79 6.58 -24.09
N SER A 501 -1.83 5.84 -23.73
CA SER A 501 -1.78 4.81 -22.68
C SER A 501 -1.46 3.41 -23.16
N HIS A 502 -1.72 3.14 -24.44
CA HIS A 502 -1.33 1.92 -25.11
C HIS A 502 0.20 1.76 -25.14
N LEU A 503 0.71 0.55 -24.93
CA LEU A 503 2.11 0.21 -25.16
C LEU A 503 2.17 -1.06 -26.00
N GLU A 504 2.78 -0.94 -27.18
CA GLU A 504 3.12 -2.09 -28.00
C GLU A 504 4.02 -3.04 -27.20
N GLY A 505 3.79 -4.35 -27.30
CA GLY A 505 4.52 -5.37 -26.55
C GLY A 505 4.05 -5.63 -25.11
N ALA A 506 3.01 -4.95 -24.62
CA ALA A 506 2.42 -5.29 -23.31
C ALA A 506 1.92 -6.74 -23.30
N GLN A 507 2.26 -7.50 -22.25
CA GLN A 507 1.86 -8.91 -22.12
C GLN A 507 0.32 -9.04 -21.99
N SER A 508 -0.34 -8.05 -21.38
CA SER A 508 -1.79 -7.89 -21.53
C SER A 508 -2.18 -6.42 -21.53
N GLU A 509 -3.27 -6.13 -22.23
CA GLU A 509 -3.95 -4.84 -22.21
C GLU A 509 -5.42 -5.08 -21.88
N ARG A 510 -5.94 -4.41 -20.84
CA ARG A 510 -7.33 -4.48 -20.42
C ARG A 510 -7.96 -3.10 -20.50
N ILE A 511 -8.95 -2.94 -21.37
CA ILE A 511 -9.83 -1.77 -21.38
C ILE A 511 -10.90 -1.95 -20.31
N VAL A 512 -11.08 -0.95 -19.44
CA VAL A 512 -12.05 -0.99 -18.34
C VAL A 512 -13.04 0.18 -18.46
N PRO A 513 -14.33 0.00 -18.12
CA PRO A 513 -15.34 1.04 -18.20
C PRO A 513 -15.17 2.04 -17.05
N SER A 514 -14.16 2.90 -17.13
CA SER A 514 -13.80 3.89 -16.12
C SER A 514 -13.37 5.22 -16.74
N GLY A 515 -13.55 6.29 -15.97
CA GLY A 515 -12.73 7.49 -16.16
C GLY A 515 -11.27 7.25 -15.75
N HIS A 516 -10.53 8.32 -15.48
CA HIS A 516 -9.08 8.25 -15.22
C HIS A 516 -8.63 7.41 -14.00
N SER A 517 -9.56 6.98 -13.13
CA SER A 517 -9.29 6.14 -11.96
C SER A 517 -9.50 4.65 -12.25
N SER A 518 -8.86 4.12 -13.29
CA SER A 518 -8.97 2.71 -13.69
C SER A 518 -8.54 1.73 -12.58
N HIS A 519 -7.60 2.13 -11.71
CA HIS A 519 -7.17 1.37 -10.54
C HIS A 519 -8.19 1.29 -9.39
N GLN A 520 -9.25 2.11 -9.43
CA GLN A 520 -10.36 2.08 -8.48
C GLN A 520 -11.63 1.48 -9.08
N ASN A 521 -11.60 1.13 -10.37
CA ASN A 521 -12.68 0.43 -11.04
C ASN A 521 -12.63 -1.07 -10.71
N LYS A 522 -13.80 -1.70 -10.56
CA LYS A 522 -13.91 -3.13 -10.23
C LYS A 522 -13.10 -4.02 -11.18
N GLU A 523 -13.28 -3.86 -12.49
CA GLU A 523 -12.57 -4.67 -13.49
C GLU A 523 -11.07 -4.39 -13.51
N GLY A 524 -10.67 -3.14 -13.24
CA GLY A 524 -9.25 -2.79 -13.13
C GLY A 524 -8.59 -3.42 -11.90
N MET A 525 -9.31 -3.49 -10.78
CA MET A 525 -8.83 -4.17 -9.58
C MET A 525 -8.80 -5.70 -9.75
N GLU A 526 -9.76 -6.27 -10.47
CA GLU A 526 -9.76 -7.70 -10.85
C GLU A 526 -8.59 -8.04 -11.78
N GLU A 527 -8.25 -7.16 -12.73
CA GLU A 527 -7.08 -7.36 -13.60
C GLU A 527 -5.76 -7.27 -12.82
N ALA A 528 -5.65 -6.38 -11.83
CA ALA A 528 -4.51 -6.35 -10.93
C ALA A 528 -4.34 -7.69 -10.17
N ASP A 529 -5.43 -8.23 -9.63
CA ASP A 529 -5.43 -9.53 -8.95
C ASP A 529 -4.94 -10.64 -9.87
N ARG A 530 -5.51 -10.73 -11.07
CA ARG A 530 -5.13 -11.72 -12.10
C ARG A 530 -3.64 -11.63 -12.44
N ILE A 531 -3.10 -10.42 -12.60
CA ILE A 531 -1.68 -10.20 -12.92
C ILE A 531 -0.77 -10.58 -11.74
N LEU A 532 -1.16 -10.25 -10.50
CA LEU A 532 -0.41 -10.68 -9.32
C LEU A 532 -0.39 -12.21 -9.18
N ARG A 533 -1.49 -12.89 -9.50
CA ARG A 533 -1.53 -14.36 -9.55
C ARG A 533 -0.63 -14.93 -10.65
N LEU A 534 -0.66 -14.33 -11.84
CA LEU A 534 0.22 -14.69 -12.95
C LEU A 534 1.71 -14.59 -12.57
N ASN A 535 2.08 -13.55 -11.83
CA ASN A 535 3.46 -13.36 -11.35
C ASN A 535 3.93 -14.49 -10.42
N LEU A 536 3.03 -15.08 -9.63
CA LEU A 536 3.35 -16.25 -8.81
C LEU A 536 3.65 -17.47 -9.68
N SER A 537 2.81 -17.77 -10.66
CA SER A 537 2.97 -18.93 -11.56
C SER A 537 4.27 -18.88 -12.36
N ALA A 538 4.67 -17.70 -12.86
CA ALA A 538 5.93 -17.52 -13.57
C ALA A 538 7.16 -17.79 -12.68
N SER A 539 7.08 -17.45 -11.39
CA SER A 539 8.14 -17.67 -10.41
C SER A 539 8.29 -19.16 -10.03
N TYR A 540 7.21 -19.95 -10.09
CA TYR A 540 7.25 -21.40 -9.88
C TYR A 540 7.92 -22.15 -11.05
N VAL A 541 7.73 -21.69 -12.28
CA VAL A 541 8.34 -22.32 -13.47
C VAL A 541 9.86 -22.10 -13.53
N SER A 542 10.35 -20.92 -13.11
CA SER A 542 11.79 -20.63 -13.09
C SER A 542 12.52 -21.41 -11.98
N THR A 543 11.93 -21.53 -10.79
CA THR A 543 12.47 -22.33 -9.68
C THR A 543 12.44 -23.84 -9.96
N GLY A 544 11.39 -24.34 -10.61
CA GLY A 544 11.30 -25.75 -11.04
C GLY A 544 12.34 -26.14 -12.12
N LYS A 545 12.69 -25.23 -13.03
CA LYS A 545 13.78 -25.45 -14.01
C LYS A 545 15.17 -25.42 -13.36
N ALA A 546 15.38 -24.56 -12.36
CA ALA A 546 16.63 -24.54 -11.60
C ALA A 546 16.82 -25.81 -10.74
N ALA A 547 15.76 -26.27 -10.07
CA ALA A 547 15.79 -27.50 -9.28
C ALA A 547 16.04 -28.77 -10.13
N ARG A 548 15.53 -28.81 -11.38
CA ARG A 548 15.79 -29.92 -12.32
C ARG A 548 17.20 -29.91 -12.91
N ARG A 549 17.93 -28.79 -12.90
CA ARG A 549 19.34 -28.74 -13.34
C ARG A 549 20.33 -29.27 -12.30
N ASN A 550 19.93 -29.39 -11.03
CA ASN A 550 20.78 -29.90 -9.94
C ASN A 550 20.56 -31.37 -9.59
N LEU A 551 19.77 -32.11 -10.38
CA LEU A 551 19.67 -33.57 -10.30
C LEU A 551 20.60 -34.19 -11.35
N THR A 552 21.91 -34.19 -11.08
CA THR A 552 22.82 -35.17 -11.67
C THR A 552 22.39 -36.56 -11.20
N LEU A 553 21.70 -37.29 -12.08
CA LEU A 553 21.40 -38.70 -11.92
C LEU A 553 22.72 -39.49 -11.75
N PRO A 554 22.85 -40.38 -10.75
CA PRO A 554 24.00 -41.26 -10.67
C PRO A 554 23.97 -42.24 -11.85
N ALA A 555 25.11 -42.39 -12.52
CA ALA A 555 25.31 -43.34 -13.58
C ALA A 555 25.07 -44.76 -13.06
N PHE A 556 24.00 -45.41 -13.53
CA PHE A 556 23.78 -46.83 -13.31
C PHE A 556 24.73 -47.64 -14.20
N GLY A 557 25.52 -48.49 -13.54
CA GLY A 557 26.51 -49.36 -14.15
C GLY A 557 25.90 -50.42 -15.07
N ARG A 558 26.66 -50.76 -16.11
CA ARG A 558 26.44 -51.93 -16.96
C ARG A 558 26.60 -53.20 -16.13
N GLY A 559 25.64 -54.12 -16.24
CA GLY A 559 25.80 -55.48 -15.75
C GLY A 559 24.61 -56.38 -16.09
N GLY A 560 24.86 -57.42 -16.90
CA GLY A 560 24.09 -58.66 -16.87
C GLY A 560 23.06 -58.88 -17.98
N LEU A 561 23.54 -59.26 -19.17
CA LEU A 561 22.76 -60.08 -20.12
C LEU A 561 22.93 -61.55 -19.73
N VAL A 562 21.83 -62.22 -19.35
CA VAL A 562 21.72 -63.68 -19.36
C VAL A 562 20.46 -64.04 -20.17
N ARG A 563 20.67 -64.68 -21.32
CA ARG A 563 19.66 -65.45 -22.05
C ARG A 563 20.09 -66.92 -21.97
N ALA A 564 19.16 -67.77 -21.54
CA ALA A 564 19.28 -69.22 -21.63
C ALA A 564 19.02 -69.71 -23.06
N ALA A 565 19.83 -70.65 -23.55
CA ALA A 565 19.40 -71.95 -24.08
C ALA A 565 20.57 -72.67 -24.80
N GLN A 566 20.72 -73.95 -24.42
CA GLN A 566 21.65 -75.01 -24.91
C GLN A 566 23.06 -75.02 -24.33
#